data_AF-A0A0X7BCL1-F1
#
_entry.id   AF-A0A0X7BCL1-F1
#
_cell.length_a   1.000
_cell.length_b   1.000
_cell.length_c   1.000
_cell.angle_alpha   90.00
_cell.angle_beta   90.00
_cell.angle_gamma   90.00
#
_symmetry.space_group_name_H-M   'P 1'
#
loop_
_entity.id
_entity.type
_entity.pdbx_description
1 polymer ?
#
loop_
_entity_poly.entity_id
_entity_poly.type
_entity_poly.pdbx_seq_one_letter_code
_entity_poly.pdbx_strand_id
1 'polypeptide(L)'
;MTTEIINQRLEDLHNVLLYCSEVDRVSYGKDKVFSTGERITINQERGSYFSQLAANNGEIFPHEVRTYQVTEHIDNKINKTLEQIHATSWGGFTNDKFLK
;
A
#
# COMPACT_ATOMS: atom_id res chain seq x y z
N MET A 1 -0.99 16.07 -7.62
CA MET A 1 -1.28 14.65 -7.93
C MET A 1 -2.78 14.54 -8.18
N THR A 2 -3.23 13.86 -9.23
CA THR A 2 -4.67 13.73 -9.50
C THR A 2 -5.28 12.67 -8.58
N THR A 3 -6.61 12.69 -8.40
CA THR A 3 -7.34 11.69 -7.60
C THR A 3 -7.10 10.27 -8.13
N GLU A 4 -6.98 10.10 -9.44
CA GLU A 4 -6.70 8.82 -10.09
C GLU A 4 -5.32 8.28 -9.68
N ILE A 5 -4.29 9.14 -9.68
CA ILE A 5 -2.93 8.74 -9.26
C ILE A 5 -2.91 8.37 -7.77
N ILE A 6 -3.63 9.12 -6.92
CA ILE A 6 -3.73 8.81 -5.49
C ILE A 6 -4.41 7.45 -5.28
N ASN A 7 -5.53 7.20 -5.98
CA ASN A 7 -6.25 5.94 -5.88
C ASN A 7 -5.42 4.76 -6.35
N GLN A 8 -4.71 4.88 -7.49
CA GLN A 8 -3.81 3.84 -7.97
C GLN A 8 -2.72 3.54 -6.94
N ARG A 9 -2.08 4.58 -6.39
CA ARG A 9 -1.05 4.38 -5.37
C ARG A 9 -1.61 3.73 -4.11
N LEU A 10 -2.81 4.11 -3.67
CA LEU A 10 -3.47 3.47 -2.53
C LEU A 10 -3.74 1.98 -2.76
N GLU A 11 -4.14 1.61 -3.97
CA GLU A 11 -4.33 0.21 -4.39
C GLU A 11 -3.00 -0.55 -4.40
N ASP A 12 -1.96 0.02 -4.99
CA ASP A 12 -0.61 -0.56 -5.03
C ASP A 12 -0.10 -0.85 -3.61
N LEU A 13 -0.18 0.15 -2.72
CA LEU A 13 0.22 0.03 -1.32
C LEU A 13 -0.62 -1.00 -0.56
N HIS A 14 -1.90 -1.14 -0.88
CA HIS A 14 -2.75 -2.15 -0.29
C HIS A 14 -2.38 -3.56 -0.76
N ASN A 15 -2.16 -3.73 -2.06
CA ASN A 15 -1.77 -5.00 -2.68
C ASN A 15 -0.46 -5.54 -2.10
N VAL A 16 0.56 -4.70 -1.94
CA VAL A 16 1.84 -5.14 -1.33
C VAL A 16 1.68 -5.54 0.14
N LEU A 17 0.82 -4.85 0.90
CA LEU A 17 0.54 -5.21 2.29
C LEU A 17 -0.22 -6.53 2.41
N LEU A 18 -1.20 -6.77 1.52
CA LEU A 18 -1.94 -8.03 1.46
C LEU A 18 -1.04 -9.18 1.05
N TYR A 19 -0.24 -9.00 0.00
CA TYR A 19 0.73 -10.00 -0.44
C TYR A 19 1.72 -10.34 0.67
N CYS A 20 2.26 -9.34 1.35
CA CYS A 20 3.14 -9.56 2.50
C CYS A 20 2.46 -10.36 3.62
N SER A 21 1.17 -10.10 3.88
CA SER A 21 0.42 -10.81 4.91
C SER A 21 0.13 -12.25 4.50
N GLU A 22 -0.11 -12.50 3.23
CA GLU A 22 -0.30 -13.85 2.69
C GLU A 22 1.00 -14.65 2.74
N VAL A 23 2.14 -14.08 2.35
CA VAL A 23 3.46 -14.72 2.45
C VAL A 23 3.78 -15.10 3.90
N ASP A 24 3.54 -14.20 4.85
CA ASP A 24 3.72 -14.44 6.29
C ASP A 24 2.80 -15.59 6.76
N ARG A 25 1.53 -15.60 6.30
CA ARG A 25 0.55 -16.63 6.64
C ARG A 25 0.94 -18.02 6.10
N VAL A 26 1.30 -18.13 4.82
CA VAL A 26 1.62 -19.43 4.19
C VAL A 26 2.96 -19.99 4.65
N SER A 27 3.90 -19.12 5.03
CA SER A 27 5.21 -19.51 5.56
C SER A 27 5.22 -19.77 7.07
N TYR A 28 4.08 -19.58 7.76
CA TYR A 28 3.97 -19.62 9.22
C TYR A 28 4.97 -18.67 9.92
N GLY A 29 5.13 -17.47 9.36
CA GLY A 29 5.98 -16.42 9.90
C GLY A 29 7.47 -16.55 9.58
N LYS A 30 7.87 -17.53 8.75
CA LYS A 30 9.27 -17.77 8.38
C LYS A 30 9.76 -16.80 7.31
N ASP A 31 8.88 -16.42 6.38
CA ASP A 31 9.20 -15.51 5.28
C ASP A 31 8.47 -14.19 5.45
N LYS A 32 9.21 -13.08 5.32
CA LYS A 32 8.65 -11.73 5.40
C LYS A 32 9.13 -10.89 4.24
N VAL A 33 8.18 -10.44 3.42
CA VAL A 33 8.44 -9.47 2.35
C VAL A 33 8.88 -8.15 2.97
N PHE A 34 8.12 -7.65 3.95
CA PHE A 34 8.42 -6.44 4.71
C PHE A 34 8.52 -6.75 6.20
N SER A 35 9.48 -6.10 6.87
CA SER A 35 9.54 -6.02 8.32
C SER A 35 8.34 -5.25 8.88
N THR A 36 8.09 -5.39 10.18
CA THR A 36 7.02 -4.64 10.86
C THR A 36 7.19 -3.13 10.69
N GLY A 37 8.42 -2.60 10.79
CA GLY A 37 8.70 -1.18 10.61
C GLY A 37 8.36 -0.69 9.21
N GLU A 38 8.74 -1.44 8.17
CA GLU A 38 8.41 -1.11 6.78
C GLU A 38 6.89 -1.16 6.52
N ARG A 39 6.17 -2.11 7.13
CA ARG A 39 4.70 -2.16 7.03
C ARG A 39 4.03 -0.95 7.70
N ILE A 40 4.61 -0.46 8.80
CA ILE A 40 4.12 0.76 9.46
C ILE A 40 4.33 1.97 8.53
N THR A 41 5.52 2.13 7.95
CA THR A 41 5.80 3.25 7.04
C THR A 41 4.91 3.23 5.80
N ILE A 42 4.66 2.04 5.22
CA ILE A 42 3.71 1.91 4.10
C ILE A 42 2.31 2.36 4.51
N ASN A 43 1.84 1.98 5.70
CA ASN A 43 0.54 2.44 6.20
C ASN A 43 0.51 3.94 6.53
N GLN A 44 1.62 4.54 6.95
CA GLN A 44 1.70 6.00 7.13
C GLN A 44 1.53 6.74 5.80
N GLU A 45 2.14 6.23 4.72
CA GLU A 45 1.96 6.78 3.37
C GLU A 45 0.51 6.61 2.89
N ARG A 46 -0.10 5.44 3.09
CA ARG A 46 -1.54 5.24 2.84
C ARG A 46 -2.39 6.26 3.60
N GLY A 47 -2.09 6.49 4.87
CA GLY A 47 -2.77 7.49 5.70
C GLY A 47 -2.61 8.93 5.18
N SER A 48 -1.44 9.28 4.66
CA SER A 48 -1.20 10.57 4.02
C SER A 48 -2.05 10.74 2.76
N TYR A 49 -2.13 9.72 1.91
CA TYR A 49 -2.98 9.75 0.72
C TYR A 49 -4.47 9.82 1.04
N PHE A 50 -4.97 9.08 2.02
CA PHE A 50 -6.36 9.22 2.46
C PHE A 50 -6.66 10.62 3.00
N SER A 51 -5.73 11.22 3.74
CA SER A 51 -5.86 12.60 4.22
C SER A 51 -5.91 13.61 3.06
N GLN A 52 -5.12 13.38 2.01
CA GLN A 52 -5.17 14.20 0.80
C GLN A 52 -6.52 14.06 0.07
N LEU A 53 -7.07 12.85 -0.04
CA LEU A 53 -8.41 12.63 -0.60
C LEU A 53 -9.50 13.32 0.21
N ALA A 54 -9.45 13.23 1.54
CA ALA A 54 -10.39 13.91 2.42
C ALA A 54 -10.37 15.43 2.20
N ALA A 55 -9.18 16.04 2.05
CA ALA A 55 -9.08 17.46 1.73
C ALA A 55 -9.61 17.79 0.32
N ASN A 56 -9.33 16.95 -0.67
CA ASN A 56 -9.86 17.12 -2.03
C ASN A 56 -11.39 17.04 -2.08
N ASN A 57 -12.00 16.26 -1.19
CA ASN A 57 -13.45 16.12 -1.03
C ASN A 57 -14.07 17.22 -0.14
N GLY A 58 -13.27 18.09 0.48
CA GLY A 58 -13.74 19.11 1.40
C GLY A 58 -14.14 18.59 2.79
N GLU A 59 -13.69 17.40 3.18
CA GLU A 59 -13.97 16.79 4.48
C GLU A 59 -13.08 17.35 5.60
N ILE A 60 -11.87 17.81 5.25
CA ILE A 60 -10.91 18.43 6.17
C ILE A 60 -10.29 19.69 5.53
N PHE A 61 -9.67 20.53 6.35
CA PHE A 61 -8.96 21.70 5.84
C PHE A 61 -7.60 21.33 5.24
N PRO A 62 -7.11 22.08 4.22
CA PRO A 62 -5.82 21.79 3.58
C PRO A 62 -4.61 21.75 4.53
N HIS A 63 -4.65 22.50 5.64
CA HIS A 63 -3.56 22.52 6.62
C HIS A 63 -3.56 21.31 7.57
N GLU A 64 -4.64 20.51 7.56
CA GLU A 64 -4.75 19.26 8.33
C GLU A 64 -4.22 18.05 7.52
N VAL A 65 -3.87 18.27 6.25
CA VAL A 65 -3.35 17.22 5.37
C VAL A 65 -2.02 16.70 5.91
N ARG A 66 -1.98 15.40 6.17
CA ARG A 66 -0.74 14.71 6.53
C ARG A 66 0.14 14.59 5.29
N THR A 67 1.42 14.93 5.43
CA THR A 67 2.42 14.78 4.37
C THR A 67 3.44 13.73 4.81
N TYR A 68 3.27 12.51 4.31
CA TYR A 68 4.22 11.43 4.52
C TYR A 68 4.39 10.64 3.23
N GLN A 69 5.63 10.44 2.84
CA GLN A 69 6.02 9.56 1.75
C GLN A 69 7.04 8.56 2.29
N VAL A 70 6.98 7.31 1.84
CA VAL A 70 8.01 6.34 2.22
C VAL A 70 9.38 6.77 1.69
N THR A 71 10.44 6.28 2.31
CA THR A 71 11.80 6.49 1.79
C THR A 71 12.00 5.79 0.45
N GLU A 72 12.91 6.28 -0.38
CA GLU A 72 13.25 5.69 -1.68
C GLU A 72 13.60 4.20 -1.58
N HIS A 73 14.29 3.78 -0.52
CA HIS A 73 14.60 2.38 -0.28
C HIS A 73 13.33 1.51 -0.16
N ILE A 74 12.33 1.99 0.58
CA ILE A 74 11.06 1.29 0.79
C ILE A 74 10.24 1.35 -0.50
N ASP A 75 10.23 2.48 -1.22
CA ASP A 75 9.54 2.60 -2.49
C ASP A 75 10.07 1.60 -3.54
N ASN A 76 11.40 1.49 -3.66
CA ASN A 76 12.03 0.50 -4.54
C ASN A 76 11.62 -0.93 -4.21
N LYS A 77 11.42 -1.23 -2.92
CA LYS A 77 10.98 -2.55 -2.46
C LYS A 77 9.49 -2.80 -2.73
N ILE A 78 8.65 -1.78 -2.60
CA ILE A 78 7.25 -1.79 -3.02
C ILE A 78 7.16 -2.12 -4.51
N ASN A 79 7.90 -1.39 -5.35
CA ASN A 79 7.91 -1.57 -6.81
C ASN A 79 8.32 -3.00 -7.20
N LYS A 80 9.40 -3.55 -6.60
CA LYS A 80 9.80 -4.95 -6.81
C LYS A 80 8.72 -5.95 -6.37
N THR A 81 8.00 -5.66 -5.30
CA THR A 81 6.92 -6.54 -4.83
C THR A 81 5.72 -6.50 -5.78
N LEU A 82 5.37 -5.32 -6.32
CA LEU A 82 4.34 -5.18 -7.35
C LEU A 82 4.71 -5.96 -8.62
N GLU A 83 5.96 -5.86 -9.07
CA GLU A 83 6.47 -6.66 -10.19
C GLU A 83 6.28 -8.17 -9.94
N GLN A 84 6.56 -8.65 -8.73
CA GLN A 84 6.35 -10.05 -8.36
C GLN A 84 4.87 -10.44 -8.34
N ILE A 85 4.00 -9.59 -7.79
CA ILE A 85 2.54 -9.81 -7.78
C ILE A 85 2.02 -9.94 -9.22
N HIS A 86 2.46 -9.07 -10.13
CA HIS A 86 2.08 -9.10 -11.54
C HIS A 86 2.65 -10.33 -12.26
N ALA A 87 3.93 -10.65 -12.04
CA ALA A 87 4.59 -11.79 -12.68
C ALA A 87 3.98 -13.15 -12.27
N THR A 88 3.48 -13.25 -11.04
CA THR A 88 2.90 -14.49 -10.51
C THR A 88 1.40 -14.62 -10.75
N SER A 89 0.74 -13.62 -11.34
CA SER A 89 -0.73 -13.57 -11.48
C SER A 89 -1.45 -13.85 -10.16
N TRP A 90 -0.85 -13.46 -9.02
CA TRP A 90 -1.42 -13.70 -7.68
C TRP A 90 -2.82 -13.06 -7.53
N GLY A 91 -3.08 -12.02 -8.34
CA GLY A 91 -4.39 -11.44 -8.60
C GLY A 91 -4.88 -10.42 -7.58
N GLY A 92 -4.05 -10.10 -6.57
CA GLY A 92 -4.21 -8.89 -5.75
C GLY A 92 -5.51 -8.81 -4.94
N PHE A 93 -5.81 -7.61 -4.46
CA PHE A 93 -7.11 -7.24 -3.88
C PHE A 93 -8.26 -7.33 -4.90
N THR A 94 -7.94 -7.33 -6.20
CA THR A 94 -8.90 -7.48 -7.30
C THR A 94 -9.40 -8.91 -7.50
N ASN A 95 -8.87 -9.89 -6.76
CA ASN A 95 -9.32 -11.28 -6.82
C ASN A 95 -10.53 -11.47 -5.88
N ASP A 96 -11.64 -12.01 -6.40
CA ASP A 96 -12.90 -12.28 -5.66
C ASP A 96 -12.71 -13.07 -4.34
N LYS A 97 -11.58 -13.77 -4.19
CA LYS A 97 -11.20 -14.45 -2.95
C LYS A 97 -11.05 -13.51 -1.74
N PHE A 98 -10.79 -12.22 -1.95
CA PHE A 98 -10.57 -11.23 -0.90
C PHE A 98 -11.75 -10.27 -0.68
N LEU A 99 -12.79 -10.31 -1.53
CA LEU A 99 -13.98 -9.44 -1.48
C LEU A 99 -15.22 -10.11 -0.82
N LYS A 100 -15.01 -11.10 0.06
CA LYS A 100 -16.11 -11.79 0.76
C LYS A 100 -16.50 -11.13 2.08
#